data_AF-A0A524CX26-F1
#
_entry.id   AF-A0A524CX26-F1
#
_cell.length_a   1.000
_cell.length_b   1.000
_cell.length_c   1.000
_cell.angle_alpha   90.00
_cell.angle_beta   90.00
_cell.angle_gamma   90.00
#
_symmetry.space_group_name_H-M   'P 1'
#
loop_
_entity.id
_entity.type
_entity.pdbx_description
1 polymer ?
#
loop_
_entity_poly.entity_id
_entity_poly.type
_entity_poly.pdbx_seq_one_letter_code
_entity_poly.pdbx_strand_id
1 'polypeptide(L)'
;MISKLKNKEERSSLQRFKHLIGNLASSMSATIIPIFQFIPCASIWFGIMSIPLFGYLIYFFNHPSMILYDFKFFFGYGYPWSIFALFAGIFALSCFIYQLVHRNKLVKGGPYKIVRHPQYLGLIIMTFCLTMICLRTDPVYLFSNYLNGHNYIVIIWIIETFAYVILAKIEDISLSKRYGTIFENYKNSVGFLFPSLNFDHTHKSKIKKNPNTNVNLGETGKKSSIIQKFKNTLPQFSTSISSITIPIFQYIPTASIWLGFMSMPLILYFLSDFFCFRVFISDFAIIYFRFRYLPWNLLVILSGNFTLYTFIYQLIHRKDLIKEGPYKIVRHPQYLGLIIMTFGLTMISLKAYPILFFLEETLLSYDFLVLIWIIETFAYVILAKIEDISLSKRYGEDFENYKNSVGFMFPLLKLNREDKNKSIELIP
;
A
#
# COMPACT_ATOMS: atom_id res chain seq x y z
N MET A 1 -5.87 -38.66 -30.95
CA MET A 1 -4.86 -37.72 -31.50
C MET A 1 -5.34 -36.27 -31.43
N ILE A 2 -6.60 -36.00 -31.82
CA ILE A 2 -7.22 -34.66 -31.82
C ILE A 2 -7.23 -33.99 -30.42
N SER A 3 -7.52 -34.73 -29.34
CA SER A 3 -7.50 -34.14 -27.98
C SER A 3 -6.11 -33.72 -27.50
N LYS A 4 -5.05 -34.42 -27.92
CA LYS A 4 -3.66 -34.05 -27.60
C LYS A 4 -3.21 -32.81 -28.38
N LEU A 5 -3.71 -32.63 -29.61
CA LEU A 5 -3.45 -31.45 -30.41
C LEU A 5 -4.15 -30.22 -29.83
N LYS A 6 -5.42 -30.34 -29.46
CA LYS A 6 -6.21 -29.26 -28.83
C LYS A 6 -5.58 -28.74 -27.53
N ASN A 7 -5.09 -29.65 -26.69
CA ASN A 7 -4.47 -29.33 -25.40
C ASN A 7 -3.06 -28.71 -25.55
N LYS A 8 -2.36 -29.03 -26.65
CA LYS A 8 -1.06 -28.40 -26.99
C LYS A 8 -1.26 -26.98 -27.52
N GLU A 9 -2.33 -26.75 -28.28
CA GLU A 9 -2.73 -25.45 -28.79
C GLU A 9 -3.20 -24.50 -27.68
N GLU A 10 -4.00 -25.00 -26.72
CA GLU A 10 -4.40 -24.26 -25.51
C GLU A 10 -3.22 -23.88 -24.62
N ARG A 11 -2.24 -24.76 -24.44
CA ARG A 11 -1.03 -24.43 -23.68
C ARG A 11 -0.17 -23.39 -24.37
N SER A 12 -0.11 -23.44 -25.71
CA SER A 12 0.58 -22.46 -26.54
C SER A 12 -0.12 -21.09 -26.47
N SER A 13 -1.44 -21.04 -26.59
CA SER A 13 -2.22 -19.79 -26.51
C SER A 13 -2.14 -19.17 -25.12
N LEU A 14 -2.20 -19.97 -24.06
CA LEU A 14 -2.06 -19.51 -22.67
C LEU A 14 -0.65 -18.98 -22.36
N GLN A 15 0.40 -19.60 -22.92
CA GLN A 15 1.77 -19.09 -22.79
C GLN A 15 1.97 -17.78 -23.56
N ARG A 16 1.45 -17.69 -24.79
CA ARG A 16 1.45 -16.45 -25.57
C ARG A 16 0.69 -15.35 -24.84
N PHE A 17 -0.46 -15.66 -24.24
CA PHE A 17 -1.26 -14.71 -23.47
C PHE A 17 -0.58 -14.27 -22.17
N LYS A 18 0.09 -15.17 -21.44
CA LYS A 18 0.91 -14.82 -20.27
C LYS A 18 2.08 -13.92 -20.64
N HIS A 19 2.73 -14.19 -21.77
CA HIS A 19 3.79 -13.35 -22.31
C HIS A 19 3.23 -12.00 -22.77
N LEU A 20 2.04 -11.98 -23.37
CA LEU A 20 1.39 -10.77 -23.85
C LEU A 20 0.87 -9.92 -22.69
N ILE A 21 0.32 -10.49 -21.63
CA ILE A 21 -0.02 -9.80 -20.37
C ILE A 21 1.22 -9.40 -19.59
N GLY A 22 2.28 -10.23 -19.57
CA GLY A 22 3.56 -9.84 -18.99
C GLY A 22 4.13 -8.62 -19.71
N ASN A 23 4.08 -8.63 -21.04
CA ASN A 23 4.48 -7.50 -21.89
C ASN A 23 3.52 -6.33 -21.81
N LEU A 24 2.21 -6.53 -21.61
CA LEU A 24 1.21 -5.47 -21.50
C LEU A 24 1.17 -4.89 -20.09
N ALA A 25 1.46 -5.67 -19.05
CA ALA A 25 1.68 -5.17 -17.70
C ALA A 25 3.07 -4.53 -17.58
N SER A 26 4.07 -5.02 -18.32
CA SER A 26 5.38 -4.37 -18.49
C SER A 26 5.31 -3.18 -19.41
N SER A 27 4.37 -3.11 -20.36
CA SER A 27 4.20 -2.01 -21.31
C SER A 27 3.25 -0.99 -20.73
N MET A 28 2.16 -1.38 -20.06
CA MET A 28 1.35 -0.49 -19.23
C MET A 28 2.16 -0.04 -18.03
N SER A 29 2.95 -0.90 -17.37
CA SER A 29 3.95 -0.37 -16.44
C SER A 29 4.86 0.55 -17.21
N ALA A 30 5.51 0.19 -18.32
CA ALA A 30 6.37 1.07 -19.14
C ALA A 30 5.67 2.22 -19.91
N THR A 31 4.36 2.46 -19.77
CA THR A 31 3.58 3.55 -20.40
C THR A 31 2.95 4.42 -19.32
N ILE A 32 2.47 3.80 -18.23
CA ILE A 32 2.16 4.44 -16.95
C ILE A 32 3.45 4.92 -16.28
N ILE A 33 4.58 4.23 -16.47
CA ILE A 33 5.93 4.57 -16.02
C ILE A 33 6.30 5.88 -16.68
N PRO A 34 6.31 6.15 -17.99
CA PRO A 34 6.48 7.48 -18.56
C PRO A 34 5.48 8.53 -18.04
N ILE A 35 4.20 8.19 -17.85
CA ILE A 35 3.22 9.10 -17.25
C ILE A 35 3.55 9.40 -15.75
N PHE A 36 4.34 8.54 -15.09
CA PHE A 36 4.88 8.68 -13.73
C PHE A 36 6.44 8.81 -13.65
N GLN A 37 7.19 8.89 -14.77
CA GLN A 37 8.65 8.66 -14.87
C GLN A 37 9.30 9.22 -16.17
N PHE A 38 8.63 10.01 -16.99
CA PHE A 38 9.31 10.77 -18.05
C PHE A 38 9.55 12.18 -17.48
N ILE A 39 10.67 12.56 -16.86
CA ILE A 39 12.11 12.22 -17.02
C ILE A 39 12.78 12.17 -15.61
N PRO A 40 13.92 11.45 -15.43
CA PRO A 40 14.09 10.51 -14.33
C PRO A 40 15.01 11.01 -13.20
N CYS A 41 14.47 11.13 -12.00
CA CYS A 41 14.97 10.55 -10.74
C CYS A 41 14.04 10.98 -9.61
N ALA A 42 13.69 10.04 -8.73
CA ALA A 42 12.92 10.21 -7.50
C ALA A 42 11.38 10.23 -7.64
N SER A 43 10.79 9.15 -7.12
CA SER A 43 9.37 8.76 -7.05
C SER A 43 8.44 9.70 -6.27
N ILE A 44 7.13 9.48 -6.43
CA ILE A 44 5.93 10.00 -5.70
C ILE A 44 6.13 10.41 -4.22
N TRP A 45 7.09 9.80 -3.53
CA TRP A 45 7.47 10.15 -2.16
C TRP A 45 8.18 11.50 -2.04
N PHE A 46 8.76 12.02 -3.13
CA PHE A 46 9.02 13.45 -3.22
C PHE A 46 7.68 14.17 -3.08
N GLY A 47 6.64 13.99 -3.89
CA GLY A 47 5.38 14.76 -3.74
C GLY A 47 4.90 15.04 -2.29
N ILE A 48 4.93 14.06 -1.38
CA ILE A 48 4.52 14.26 0.02
C ILE A 48 5.61 14.87 0.92
N MET A 49 6.90 14.57 0.71
CA MET A 49 8.05 15.18 1.45
C MET A 49 8.63 16.42 0.76
N SER A 50 8.29 16.62 -0.49
CA SER A 50 8.73 17.65 -1.41
C SER A 50 7.72 18.75 -1.52
N ILE A 51 6.44 18.56 -1.20
CA ILE A 51 5.58 19.72 -0.92
C ILE A 51 6.18 20.52 0.26
N PRO A 52 6.58 19.89 1.39
CA PRO A 52 7.37 20.54 2.43
C PRO A 52 8.71 21.10 1.93
N LEU A 53 9.51 20.32 1.17
CA LEU A 53 10.79 20.82 0.66
C LEU A 53 10.63 21.96 -0.33
N PHE A 54 9.65 21.91 -1.23
CA PHE A 54 9.40 22.93 -2.25
C PHE A 54 8.78 24.17 -1.63
N GLY A 55 7.90 24.00 -0.64
CA GLY A 55 7.42 25.08 0.22
C GLY A 55 8.57 25.73 1.00
N TYR A 56 9.45 24.93 1.59
CA TYR A 56 10.69 25.41 2.22
C TYR A 56 11.59 26.12 1.22
N LEU A 57 11.81 25.57 0.01
CA LEU A 57 12.67 26.17 -1.01
C LEU A 57 12.08 27.49 -1.52
N ILE A 58 10.76 27.57 -1.75
CA ILE A 58 10.07 28.82 -2.08
C ILE A 58 10.27 29.84 -0.95
N TYR A 59 10.06 29.42 0.30
CA TYR A 59 10.23 30.30 1.46
C TYR A 59 11.69 30.73 1.64
N PHE A 60 12.63 29.83 1.43
CA PHE A 60 14.07 30.04 1.45
C PHE A 60 14.51 31.04 0.37
N PHE A 61 14.02 30.92 -0.86
CA PHE A 61 14.35 31.87 -1.93
C PHE A 61 13.75 33.26 -1.66
N ASN A 62 12.62 33.33 -0.95
CA ASN A 62 12.05 34.60 -0.48
C ASN A 62 12.79 35.17 0.74
N HIS A 63 13.40 34.30 1.56
CA HIS A 63 14.07 34.66 2.81
C HIS A 63 15.43 33.95 2.94
N PRO A 64 16.44 34.31 2.14
CA PRO A 64 17.72 33.59 2.11
C PRO A 64 18.48 33.64 3.44
N SER A 65 18.19 34.63 4.30
CA SER A 65 18.72 34.70 5.67
C SER A 65 18.33 33.50 6.53
N MET A 66 17.25 32.78 6.17
CA MET A 66 16.85 31.50 6.77
C MET A 66 18.01 30.51 6.78
N ILE A 67 18.89 30.54 5.78
CA ILE A 67 20.05 29.63 5.74
C ILE A 67 20.93 29.78 6.98
N LEU A 68 21.15 31.01 7.45
CA LEU A 68 22.00 31.28 8.60
C LEU A 68 21.32 30.78 9.88
N TYR A 69 19.99 30.92 9.97
CA TYR A 69 19.20 30.37 11.07
C TYR A 69 19.22 28.84 11.06
N ASP A 70 19.11 28.21 9.90
CA ASP A 70 19.20 26.76 9.75
C ASP A 70 20.60 26.24 10.08
N PHE A 71 21.66 26.94 9.66
CA PHE A 71 23.03 26.62 10.05
C PHE A 71 23.23 26.78 11.55
N LYS A 72 22.71 27.86 12.17
CA LYS A 72 22.79 28.06 13.63
C LYS A 72 21.96 27.03 14.38
N PHE A 73 20.78 26.67 13.87
CA PHE A 73 19.92 25.63 14.41
C PHE A 73 20.65 24.28 14.37
N PHE A 74 21.10 23.91 13.19
CA PHE A 74 21.74 22.64 12.91
C PHE A 74 23.08 22.52 13.65
N PHE A 75 24.02 23.44 13.49
CA PHE A 75 25.34 23.31 14.12
C PHE A 75 25.41 23.82 15.56
N GLY A 76 24.55 24.78 15.95
CA GLY A 76 24.54 25.34 17.30
C GLY A 76 23.81 24.45 18.29
N TYR A 77 22.52 24.16 18.05
CA TYR A 77 21.69 23.37 18.97
C TYR A 77 21.77 21.86 18.70
N GLY A 78 22.08 21.48 17.47
CA GLY A 78 22.05 20.08 17.05
C GLY A 78 23.30 19.25 17.34
N TYR A 79 24.38 19.84 17.87
CA TYR A 79 25.58 19.06 18.21
C TYR A 79 25.31 18.05 19.35
N PRO A 80 25.76 16.77 19.24
CA PRO A 80 26.56 16.17 18.16
C PRO A 80 25.73 15.53 17.03
N TRP A 81 24.41 15.46 17.15
CA TRP A 81 23.49 14.79 16.23
C TRP A 81 23.59 15.29 14.79
N SER A 82 23.89 16.57 14.59
CA SER A 82 24.06 17.19 13.28
C SER A 82 25.17 16.57 12.44
N ILE A 83 26.28 16.18 13.08
CA ILE A 83 27.39 15.51 12.40
C ILE A 83 26.94 14.12 11.93
N PHE A 84 26.24 13.39 12.80
CA PHE A 84 25.70 12.07 12.47
C PHE A 84 24.63 12.16 11.37
N ALA A 85 23.76 13.17 11.41
CA ALA A 85 22.76 13.42 10.37
C ALA A 85 23.42 13.68 9.02
N LEU A 86 24.44 14.55 8.95
CA LEU A 86 25.18 14.83 7.71
C LEU A 86 25.89 13.58 7.18
N PHE A 87 26.58 12.85 8.05
CA PHE A 87 27.26 11.62 7.65
C PHE A 87 26.27 10.58 7.11
N ALA A 88 25.14 10.38 7.78
CA ALA A 88 24.09 9.47 7.35
C ALA A 88 23.42 9.92 6.04
N GLY A 89 23.21 11.22 5.86
CA GLY A 89 22.69 11.80 4.61
C GLY A 89 23.64 11.63 3.44
N ILE A 90 24.94 11.91 3.62
CA ILE A 90 25.98 11.67 2.61
C ILE A 90 26.08 10.16 2.30
N PHE A 91 26.00 9.31 3.32
CA PHE A 91 25.96 7.85 3.12
C PHE A 91 24.74 7.42 2.30
N ALA A 92 23.55 7.90 2.62
CA ALA A 92 22.33 7.61 1.87
C ALA A 92 22.43 8.08 0.41
N LEU A 93 22.91 9.31 0.19
CA LEU A 93 23.09 9.90 -1.14
C LEU A 93 24.15 9.14 -1.96
N SER A 94 25.27 8.77 -1.36
CA SER A 94 26.31 7.98 -2.04
C SER A 94 25.80 6.58 -2.42
N CYS A 95 25.02 5.93 -1.55
CA CYS A 95 24.35 4.66 -1.87
C CYS A 95 23.37 4.81 -3.03
N PHE A 96 22.59 5.88 -3.03
CA PHE A 96 21.65 6.19 -4.10
C PHE A 96 22.35 6.44 -5.44
N ILE A 97 23.40 7.27 -5.47
CA ILE A 97 24.23 7.49 -6.66
C ILE A 97 24.85 6.17 -7.14
N TYR A 98 25.37 5.35 -6.22
CA TYR A 98 25.94 4.04 -6.55
C TYR A 98 24.89 3.11 -7.19
N GLN A 99 23.67 3.09 -6.67
CA GLN A 99 22.54 2.35 -7.24
C GLN A 99 22.18 2.83 -8.65
N LEU A 100 22.13 4.15 -8.86
CA LEU A 100 21.82 4.75 -10.16
C LEU A 100 22.86 4.38 -11.22
N VAL A 101 24.15 4.45 -10.89
CA VAL A 101 25.25 4.08 -11.79
C VAL A 101 25.19 2.59 -12.17
N HIS A 102 24.74 1.71 -11.27
CA HIS A 102 24.75 0.26 -11.46
C HIS A 102 23.36 -0.35 -11.77
N ARG A 103 22.35 0.46 -12.10
CA ARG A 103 20.93 0.06 -12.22
C ARG A 103 20.62 -1.07 -13.21
N ASN A 104 21.53 -1.34 -14.14
CA ASN A 104 21.34 -2.34 -15.20
C ASN A 104 21.48 -3.79 -14.71
N LYS A 105 22.06 -4.01 -13.54
CA LYS A 105 22.30 -5.34 -12.94
C LYS A 105 21.89 -5.33 -11.47
N LEU A 106 21.73 -6.51 -10.88
CA LEU A 106 21.54 -6.61 -9.44
C LEU A 106 22.81 -6.13 -8.73
N VAL A 107 22.72 -5.02 -8.00
CA VAL A 107 23.83 -4.41 -7.27
C VAL A 107 24.16 -5.26 -6.05
N LYS A 108 25.38 -5.80 -6.01
CA LYS A 108 25.88 -6.63 -4.88
C LYS A 108 27.18 -6.10 -4.26
N GLY A 109 27.75 -5.05 -4.85
CA GLY A 109 29.02 -4.44 -4.43
C GLY A 109 28.84 -3.25 -3.49
N GLY A 110 29.95 -2.76 -2.96
CA GLY A 110 29.97 -1.57 -2.10
C GLY A 110 29.09 -1.72 -0.84
N PRO A 111 28.27 -0.72 -0.50
CA PRO A 111 27.42 -0.76 0.71
C PRO A 111 26.36 -1.87 0.64
N TYR A 112 25.95 -2.28 -0.56
CA TYR A 112 25.01 -3.38 -0.79
C TYR A 112 25.59 -4.76 -0.43
N LYS A 113 26.91 -4.86 -0.18
CA LYS A 113 27.51 -6.09 0.35
C LYS A 113 27.21 -6.28 1.85
N ILE A 114 26.96 -5.19 2.57
CA ILE A 114 26.81 -5.18 4.04
C ILE A 114 25.34 -5.34 4.42
N VAL A 115 24.47 -4.54 3.80
CA VAL A 115 23.01 -4.56 3.96
C VAL A 115 22.36 -4.47 2.59
N ARG A 116 21.17 -5.03 2.41
CA ARG A 116 20.48 -4.99 1.11
C ARG A 116 19.93 -3.62 0.75
N HIS A 117 19.64 -2.83 1.78
CA HIS A 117 18.92 -1.56 1.69
C HIS A 117 19.70 -0.41 2.37
N PRO A 118 20.97 -0.18 2.00
CA PRO A 118 21.82 0.80 2.69
C PRO A 118 21.30 2.23 2.56
N GLN A 119 20.62 2.56 1.45
CA GLN A 119 20.02 3.88 1.26
C GLN A 119 18.90 4.16 2.28
N TYR A 120 18.02 3.19 2.54
CA TYR A 120 16.95 3.35 3.53
C TYR A 120 17.50 3.36 4.96
N LEU A 121 18.53 2.55 5.23
CA LEU A 121 19.23 2.60 6.53
C LEU A 121 19.83 3.99 6.77
N GLY A 122 20.50 4.57 5.77
CA GLY A 122 21.05 5.92 5.85
C GLY A 122 19.97 6.97 6.12
N LEU A 123 18.83 6.89 5.43
CA LEU A 123 17.68 7.77 5.67
C LEU A 123 17.13 7.63 7.10
N ILE A 124 16.93 6.41 7.59
CA ILE A 124 16.43 6.16 8.96
C ILE A 124 17.37 6.76 10.01
N ILE A 125 18.69 6.58 9.85
CA ILE A 125 19.69 7.14 10.78
C ILE A 125 19.69 8.68 10.70
N MET A 126 19.61 9.23 9.49
CA MET A 126 19.57 10.68 9.28
C MET A 126 18.34 11.30 9.95
N THR A 127 17.14 10.76 9.70
CA THR A 127 15.89 11.31 10.27
C THR A 127 15.79 11.08 11.77
N PHE A 128 16.39 10.02 12.30
CA PHE A 128 16.57 9.84 13.74
C PHE A 128 17.42 10.95 14.34
N CYS A 129 18.57 11.25 13.74
CA CYS A 129 19.43 12.34 14.23
C CYS A 129 18.74 13.70 14.15
N LEU A 130 18.03 13.99 13.06
CA LEU A 130 17.20 15.20 12.94
C LEU A 130 16.14 15.28 14.04
N THR A 131 15.47 14.16 14.33
CA THR A 131 14.51 14.06 15.43
C THR A 131 15.18 14.42 16.77
N MET A 132 16.38 13.91 17.04
CA MET A 132 17.13 14.23 18.26
C MET A 132 17.53 15.71 18.36
N ILE A 133 17.79 16.38 17.22
CA ILE A 133 18.02 17.84 17.19
C ILE A 133 16.74 18.58 17.58
N CYS A 134 15.61 18.24 16.97
CA CYS A 134 14.33 18.88 17.25
C CYS A 134 13.86 18.67 18.70
N LEU A 135 14.19 17.52 19.30
CA LEU A 135 13.89 17.26 20.71
C LEU A 135 14.65 18.17 21.68
N ARG A 136 15.73 18.83 21.24
CA ARG A 136 16.53 19.75 22.05
C ARG A 136 16.19 21.22 21.85
N THR A 137 15.32 21.52 20.90
CA THR A 137 14.97 22.90 20.55
C THR A 137 13.64 23.27 21.18
N ASP A 138 13.59 24.44 21.80
CA ASP A 138 12.40 25.00 22.45
C ASP A 138 12.10 26.37 21.82
N PRO A 139 10.84 26.66 21.43
CA PRO A 139 9.71 25.74 21.39
C PRO A 139 9.76 24.82 20.18
N VAL A 140 9.41 23.55 20.41
CA VAL A 140 8.87 22.71 19.33
C VAL A 140 7.50 23.29 18.99
N TYR A 141 7.47 24.19 18.01
CA TYR A 141 6.22 24.75 17.52
C TYR A 141 5.33 23.61 17.02
N LEU A 142 4.27 23.37 17.78
CA LEU A 142 3.29 22.32 17.54
C LEU A 142 2.27 22.80 16.52
N PHE A 143 1.79 21.87 15.69
CA PHE A 143 0.53 22.06 14.96
C PHE A 143 -0.70 21.90 15.88
N SER A 144 -0.53 21.45 17.15
CA SER A 144 -1.62 21.15 18.08
C SER A 144 -1.21 21.29 19.55
N ASN A 145 -2.02 21.99 20.36
CA ASN A 145 -1.77 22.25 21.79
C ASN A 145 -1.91 21.02 22.72
N TYR A 146 -2.34 19.87 22.20
CA TYR A 146 -2.82 18.76 23.03
C TYR A 146 -1.79 17.67 23.32
N LEU A 147 -0.72 17.58 22.53
CA LEU A 147 0.37 16.63 22.75
C LEU A 147 1.63 17.40 23.08
N ASN A 148 2.41 16.90 24.04
CA ASN A 148 3.78 17.38 24.22
C ASN A 148 4.52 17.24 22.88
N GLY A 149 5.01 18.35 22.31
CA GLY A 149 5.56 18.39 20.95
C GLY A 149 6.71 17.44 20.75
N HIS A 150 7.46 17.17 21.81
CA HIS A 150 8.51 16.16 21.82
C HIS A 150 7.98 14.75 21.54
N ASN A 151 6.87 14.34 22.17
CA ASN A 151 6.27 13.02 21.92
C ASN A 151 5.75 12.91 20.49
N TYR A 152 5.18 13.99 19.95
CA TYR A 152 4.64 14.01 18.60
C TYR A 152 5.72 13.78 17.53
N ILE A 153 6.86 14.46 17.65
CA ILE A 153 7.99 14.25 16.72
C ILE A 153 8.49 12.80 16.75
N VAL A 154 8.61 12.20 17.95
CA VAL A 154 9.04 10.80 18.07
C VAL A 154 8.04 9.85 17.41
N ILE A 155 6.74 10.07 17.57
CA ILE A 155 5.69 9.27 16.91
C ILE A 155 5.80 9.38 15.39
N ILE A 156 5.99 10.60 14.86
CA ILE A 156 6.19 10.80 13.42
C ILE A 156 7.39 10.01 12.91
N TRP A 157 8.53 10.10 13.61
CA TRP A 157 9.73 9.37 13.22
C TRP A 157 9.55 7.84 13.24
N ILE A 158 8.80 7.30 14.22
CA ILE A 158 8.47 5.88 14.26
C ILE A 158 7.64 5.49 13.04
N ILE A 159 6.60 6.26 12.71
CA ILE A 159 5.75 6.03 11.53
C ILE A 159 6.58 6.08 10.24
N GLU A 160 7.46 7.08 10.11
CA GLU A 160 8.36 7.24 8.97
C GLU A 160 9.30 6.04 8.83
N THR A 161 9.87 5.56 9.93
CA THR A 161 10.74 4.37 9.97
C THR A 161 10.00 3.13 9.47
N PHE A 162 8.74 2.92 9.92
CA PHE A 162 7.91 1.83 9.40
C PHE A 162 7.65 1.96 7.90
N ALA A 163 7.41 3.16 7.40
CA ALA A 163 7.22 3.40 5.97
C ALA A 163 8.47 3.01 5.16
N TYR A 164 9.67 3.39 5.61
CA TYR A 164 10.92 2.98 4.96
C TYR A 164 11.12 1.45 4.97
N VAL A 165 10.79 0.78 6.07
CA VAL A 165 10.86 -0.68 6.17
C VAL A 165 9.90 -1.36 5.18
N ILE A 166 8.68 -0.84 5.05
CA ILE A 166 7.68 -1.34 4.09
C ILE A 166 8.16 -1.13 2.65
N LEU A 167 8.71 0.04 2.33
CA LEU A 167 9.24 0.35 0.99
C LEU A 167 10.40 -0.59 0.62
N ALA A 168 11.36 -0.77 1.52
CA ALA A 168 12.46 -1.73 1.34
C ALA A 168 11.93 -3.17 1.11
N LYS A 169 10.82 -3.54 1.77
CA LYS A 169 10.20 -4.86 1.59
C LYS A 169 9.52 -5.02 0.22
N ILE A 170 8.84 -3.97 -0.24
CA ILE A 170 8.23 -3.94 -1.59
C ILE A 170 9.32 -4.06 -2.65
N GLU A 171 10.45 -3.37 -2.45
CA GLU A 171 11.62 -3.47 -3.32
C GLU A 171 12.20 -4.89 -3.34
N ASP A 172 12.37 -5.55 -2.19
CA ASP A 172 12.79 -6.96 -2.09
C ASP A 172 11.86 -7.89 -2.92
N ILE A 173 10.54 -7.68 -2.87
CA ILE A 173 9.56 -8.46 -3.63
C ILE A 173 9.72 -8.21 -5.13
N SER A 174 9.92 -6.96 -5.54
CA SER A 174 10.16 -6.57 -6.93
C SER A 174 11.45 -7.20 -7.48
N LEU A 175 12.53 -7.12 -6.71
CA LEU A 175 13.83 -7.70 -7.05
C LEU A 175 13.78 -9.24 -7.13
N SER A 176 13.05 -9.89 -6.23
CA SER A 176 12.83 -11.35 -6.28
C SER A 176 12.09 -11.76 -7.56
N LYS A 177 11.07 -11.00 -7.98
CA LYS A 177 10.38 -11.25 -9.26
C LYS A 177 11.28 -11.03 -10.47
N ARG A 178 12.13 -10.00 -10.44
CA ARG A 178 12.99 -9.62 -11.58
C ARG A 178 14.21 -10.54 -11.75
N TYR A 179 14.86 -10.93 -10.66
CA TYR A 179 16.14 -11.64 -10.69
C TYR A 179 16.07 -13.09 -10.18
N GLY A 180 14.92 -13.53 -9.67
CA GLY A 180 14.66 -14.92 -9.29
C GLY A 180 15.68 -15.47 -8.29
N THR A 181 16.26 -16.63 -8.61
CA THR A 181 17.21 -17.35 -7.74
C THR A 181 18.48 -16.55 -7.43
N ILE A 182 18.91 -15.67 -8.34
CA ILE A 182 20.11 -14.84 -8.15
C ILE A 182 19.91 -13.86 -6.98
N PHE A 183 18.69 -13.32 -6.85
CA PHE A 183 18.34 -12.44 -5.74
C PHE A 183 18.08 -13.20 -4.45
N GLU A 184 17.45 -14.37 -4.49
CA GLU A 184 17.26 -15.19 -3.28
C GLU A 184 18.61 -15.64 -2.69
N ASN A 185 19.60 -16.01 -3.52
CA ASN A 185 20.95 -16.30 -3.04
C ASN A 185 21.60 -15.07 -2.37
N TYR A 186 21.42 -13.89 -2.96
CA TYR A 186 21.91 -12.63 -2.39
C TYR A 186 21.21 -12.29 -1.06
N LYS A 187 19.89 -12.49 -0.99
CA LYS A 187 19.06 -12.30 0.19
C LYS A 187 19.45 -13.19 1.36
N ASN A 188 19.93 -14.40 1.07
CA ASN A 188 20.45 -15.31 2.08
C ASN A 188 21.86 -14.91 2.57
N SER A 189 22.62 -14.17 1.76
CA SER A 189 24.00 -13.77 2.08
C SER A 189 24.15 -12.42 2.76
N VAL A 190 23.18 -11.52 2.60
CA VAL A 190 23.25 -10.13 3.08
C VAL A 190 22.01 -9.78 3.89
N GLY A 191 22.17 -9.16 5.07
CA GLY A 191 21.07 -8.74 5.94
C GLY A 191 20.15 -7.68 5.32
N PHE A 192 18.91 -7.56 5.80
CA PHE A 192 17.90 -6.68 5.20
C PHE A 192 18.24 -5.19 5.36
N LEU A 193 18.07 -4.65 6.57
CA LEU A 193 18.43 -3.27 6.95
C LEU A 193 19.53 -3.24 8.00
N PHE A 194 19.65 -4.30 8.80
CA PHE A 194 20.75 -4.47 9.74
C PHE A 194 21.76 -5.45 9.14
N PRO A 195 23.07 -5.21 9.35
CA PRO A 195 24.09 -6.15 8.93
C PRO A 195 23.74 -7.52 9.50
N SER A 196 23.59 -8.52 8.65
CA SER A 196 23.45 -9.88 9.15
C SER A 196 24.74 -10.23 9.87
N LEU A 197 24.67 -10.38 11.18
CA LEU A 197 25.67 -11.13 11.94
C LEU A 197 25.57 -12.58 11.46
N ASN A 198 26.15 -12.87 10.30
CA ASN A 198 26.27 -14.23 9.80
C ASN A 198 27.24 -14.94 10.77
N PHE A 199 26.69 -15.50 11.84
CA PHE A 199 27.35 -16.54 12.60
C PHE A 199 27.64 -17.67 11.61
N ASP A 200 28.93 -17.83 11.34
CA ASP A 200 29.46 -18.56 10.22
C ASP A 200 28.88 -19.99 10.16
N HIS A 201 27.89 -20.21 9.29
CA HIS A 201 27.33 -21.54 9.05
C HIS A 201 28.30 -22.44 8.23
N THR A 202 29.51 -21.95 7.96
CA THR A 202 30.60 -22.67 7.27
C THR A 202 30.99 -23.98 7.94
N HIS A 203 30.64 -24.21 9.21
CA HIS A 203 30.98 -25.48 9.87
C HIS A 203 30.17 -26.71 9.39
N LYS A 204 29.10 -26.56 8.60
CA LYS A 204 28.28 -27.71 8.13
C LYS A 204 28.62 -28.25 6.72
N SER A 205 29.61 -27.68 6.02
CA SER A 205 29.92 -28.13 4.64
C SER A 205 31.13 -29.05 4.48
N LYS A 206 31.85 -29.38 5.56
CA LYS A 206 32.91 -30.42 5.55
C LYS A 206 32.39 -31.86 5.71
N ILE A 207 31.14 -32.14 5.34
CA ILE A 207 30.73 -33.52 5.09
C ILE A 207 31.22 -33.89 3.69
N LYS A 208 32.46 -34.41 3.63
CA LYS A 208 33.03 -35.09 2.46
C LYS A 208 31.98 -36.09 1.93
N LYS A 209 31.35 -35.77 0.80
CA LYS A 209 30.59 -36.75 0.04
C LYS A 209 31.59 -37.77 -0.48
N ASN A 210 31.56 -38.94 0.11
CA ASN A 210 32.28 -40.13 -0.33
C ASN A 210 31.75 -40.52 -1.72
N PRO A 211 32.56 -40.58 -2.78
CA PRO A 211 32.09 -40.79 -4.16
C PRO A 211 31.58 -42.21 -4.49
N ASN A 212 31.60 -43.15 -3.53
CA ASN A 212 31.35 -44.57 -3.83
C ASN A 212 30.01 -45.15 -3.36
N THR A 213 29.05 -44.33 -2.94
CA THR A 213 27.68 -44.83 -2.68
C THR A 213 26.77 -44.56 -3.87
N ASN A 214 26.68 -45.55 -4.77
CA ASN A 214 25.57 -45.71 -5.72
C ASN A 214 24.28 -45.96 -4.94
N VAL A 215 23.68 -44.88 -4.40
CA VAL A 215 22.32 -44.91 -3.87
C VAL A 215 21.40 -44.71 -5.06
N ASN A 216 20.68 -45.77 -5.43
CA ASN A 216 19.55 -45.72 -6.33
C ASN A 216 18.56 -44.67 -5.83
N LEU A 217 18.51 -43.54 -6.53
CA LEU A 217 17.64 -42.40 -6.25
C LEU A 217 16.22 -42.68 -6.76
N GLY A 218 15.61 -43.75 -6.24
CA GLY A 218 14.17 -43.86 -6.16
C GLY A 218 13.66 -42.87 -5.10
N GLU A 219 12.53 -42.22 -5.36
CA GLU A 219 11.74 -41.44 -4.38
C GLU A 219 12.13 -39.99 -4.02
N THR A 220 12.85 -39.23 -4.85
CA THR A 220 12.92 -37.76 -4.67
C THR A 220 11.72 -36.97 -5.22
N GLY A 221 10.71 -37.67 -5.75
CA GLY A 221 9.47 -37.06 -6.26
C GLY A 221 8.55 -36.45 -5.19
N LYS A 222 8.74 -36.76 -3.90
CA LYS A 222 7.84 -36.27 -2.82
C LYS A 222 8.23 -34.90 -2.26
N LYS A 223 9.50 -34.48 -2.38
CA LYS A 223 9.98 -33.18 -1.86
C LYS A 223 9.64 -32.00 -2.78
N SER A 224 9.53 -32.23 -4.09
CA SER A 224 9.09 -31.16 -5.02
C SER A 224 7.61 -30.82 -4.84
N SER A 225 6.76 -31.78 -4.45
CA SER A 225 5.32 -31.55 -4.31
C SER A 225 4.97 -30.63 -3.14
N ILE A 226 5.73 -30.67 -2.03
CA ILE A 226 5.52 -29.80 -0.86
C ILE A 226 5.93 -28.37 -1.17
N ILE A 227 7.08 -28.18 -1.84
CA ILE A 227 7.57 -26.86 -2.26
C ILE A 227 6.63 -26.27 -3.32
N GLN A 228 6.12 -27.08 -4.25
CA GLN A 228 5.12 -26.65 -5.23
C GLN A 228 3.79 -26.27 -4.57
N LYS A 229 3.33 -27.05 -3.57
CA LYS A 229 2.14 -26.71 -2.77
C LYS A 229 2.35 -25.37 -2.07
N PHE A 230 3.44 -25.20 -1.32
CA PHE A 230 3.73 -23.99 -0.56
C PHE A 230 3.83 -22.74 -1.45
N LYS A 231 4.46 -22.86 -2.62
CA LYS A 231 4.60 -21.78 -3.61
C LYS A 231 3.26 -21.35 -4.22
N ASN A 232 2.28 -22.26 -4.29
CA ASN A 232 0.93 -21.99 -4.76
C ASN A 232 0.00 -21.47 -3.65
N THR A 233 0.24 -21.84 -2.39
CA THR A 233 -0.55 -21.35 -1.23
C THR A 233 -0.13 -19.93 -0.79
N LEU A 234 1.13 -19.55 -0.99
CA LEU A 234 1.67 -18.26 -0.52
C LEU A 234 0.98 -17.02 -1.15
N PRO A 235 0.65 -17.00 -2.46
CA PRO A 235 -0.14 -15.91 -3.04
C PRO A 235 -1.57 -15.84 -2.49
N GLN A 236 -2.22 -17.00 -2.29
CA GLN A 236 -3.57 -17.07 -1.71
C GLN A 236 -3.57 -16.59 -0.25
N PHE A 237 -2.55 -16.97 0.53
CA PHE A 237 -2.36 -16.50 1.91
C PHE A 237 -2.08 -15.00 1.96
N SER A 238 -1.23 -14.48 1.07
CA SER A 238 -0.96 -13.04 0.96
C SER A 238 -2.20 -12.25 0.53
N THR A 239 -3.04 -12.78 -0.37
CA THR A 239 -4.29 -12.12 -0.76
C THR A 239 -5.33 -12.17 0.36
N SER A 240 -5.43 -13.30 1.09
CA SER A 240 -6.33 -13.43 2.26
C SER A 240 -5.89 -12.54 3.41
N ILE A 241 -4.60 -12.42 3.67
CA ILE A 241 -4.07 -11.44 4.63
C ILE A 241 -4.37 -10.04 4.11
N SER A 242 -4.07 -9.69 2.86
CA SER A 242 -4.35 -8.34 2.36
C SER A 242 -5.83 -7.97 2.44
N SER A 243 -6.76 -8.87 2.13
CA SER A 243 -8.21 -8.61 2.24
C SER A 243 -8.68 -8.45 3.69
N ILE A 244 -7.98 -9.07 4.65
CA ILE A 244 -8.26 -8.94 6.09
C ILE A 244 -7.54 -7.73 6.70
N THR A 245 -6.37 -7.34 6.17
CA THR A 245 -5.50 -6.31 6.74
C THR A 245 -5.74 -4.92 6.14
N ILE A 246 -6.31 -4.84 4.94
CA ILE A 246 -6.63 -3.55 4.30
C ILE A 246 -7.78 -2.81 5.00
N PRO A 247 -8.84 -3.48 5.49
CA PRO A 247 -9.81 -2.88 6.41
C PRO A 247 -9.25 -2.58 7.81
N ILE A 248 -7.96 -2.77 8.06
CA ILE A 248 -7.36 -2.51 9.38
C ILE A 248 -6.61 -1.15 9.38
N PHE A 249 -6.32 -0.53 8.23
CA PHE A 249 -5.34 0.58 8.16
C PHE A 249 -5.84 1.93 7.62
N GLN A 250 -7.14 2.26 7.68
CA GLN A 250 -7.64 3.59 7.29
C GLN A 250 -8.04 4.46 8.51
N TYR A 251 -7.97 5.78 8.34
CA TYR A 251 -7.92 6.82 9.37
C TYR A 251 -9.25 7.60 9.47
N ILE A 252 -9.74 7.85 10.70
CA ILE A 252 -10.82 8.81 11.00
C ILE A 252 -10.36 9.74 12.15
N PRO A 253 -10.43 11.08 12.01
CA PRO A 253 -9.82 12.04 12.94
C PRO A 253 -10.40 12.16 14.37
N THR A 254 -11.48 11.45 14.73
CA THR A 254 -12.29 11.78 15.93
C THR A 254 -12.05 10.93 17.18
N ALA A 255 -11.11 9.96 17.20
CA ALA A 255 -10.85 9.13 18.40
C ALA A 255 -9.36 9.12 18.78
N SER A 256 -9.06 9.66 19.96
CA SER A 256 -7.76 10.25 20.33
C SER A 256 -6.68 9.31 20.90
N ILE A 257 -6.90 7.99 21.05
CA ILE A 257 -5.92 7.12 21.77
C ILE A 257 -5.53 5.81 21.05
N TRP A 258 -6.21 5.36 19.99
CA TRP A 258 -6.00 4.01 19.43
C TRP A 258 -5.76 4.04 17.91
N LEU A 259 -4.50 4.23 17.53
CA LEU A 259 -3.99 4.22 16.16
C LEU A 259 -3.91 2.78 15.59
N GLY A 260 -4.76 2.46 14.60
CA GLY A 260 -4.49 1.41 13.61
C GLY A 260 -5.34 0.14 13.66
N PHE A 261 -6.67 0.24 13.55
CA PHE A 261 -7.56 -0.87 13.17
C PHE A 261 -8.85 -0.24 12.58
N MET A 262 -9.27 -0.35 11.29
CA MET A 262 -10.54 0.32 10.89
C MET A 262 -11.80 -0.32 11.47
N SER A 263 -11.73 -1.58 11.90
CA SER A 263 -12.82 -2.08 12.72
C SER A 263 -12.82 -1.42 14.09
N MET A 264 -11.72 -0.86 14.61
CA MET A 264 -11.68 -0.17 15.90
C MET A 264 -12.45 1.15 15.93
N PRO A 265 -12.44 2.10 14.98
CA PRO A 265 -13.34 3.24 15.06
C PRO A 265 -14.80 2.83 15.02
N LEU A 266 -15.19 1.80 14.27
CA LEU A 266 -16.55 1.28 14.29
C LEU A 266 -16.86 0.49 15.58
N ILE A 267 -15.95 -0.37 16.04
CA ILE A 267 -16.03 -1.18 17.26
C ILE A 267 -15.90 -0.30 18.51
N LEU A 268 -15.14 0.78 18.46
CA LEU A 268 -14.99 1.82 19.49
C LEU A 268 -16.07 2.86 19.39
N TYR A 269 -16.63 3.16 18.22
CA TYR A 269 -17.90 3.87 18.12
C TYR A 269 -18.95 3.01 18.81
N PHE A 270 -19.08 1.73 18.45
CA PHE A 270 -19.99 0.80 19.13
C PHE A 270 -19.64 0.54 20.61
N LEU A 271 -18.36 0.52 21.04
CA LEU A 271 -17.96 0.35 22.45
C LEU A 271 -18.10 1.67 23.23
N SER A 272 -17.76 2.81 22.62
CA SER A 272 -18.01 4.16 23.15
C SER A 272 -19.51 4.36 23.31
N ASP A 273 -20.30 3.96 22.33
CA ASP A 273 -21.76 3.98 22.38
C ASP A 273 -22.29 3.01 23.43
N PHE A 274 -21.62 1.88 23.64
CA PHE A 274 -21.93 0.92 24.71
C PHE A 274 -21.59 1.47 26.10
N PHE A 275 -20.47 2.20 26.26
CA PHE A 275 -20.01 2.76 27.54
C PHE A 275 -20.54 4.18 27.84
N CYS A 276 -20.92 4.96 26.82
CA CYS A 276 -21.46 6.31 26.86
C CYS A 276 -22.85 6.35 26.18
N PHE A 277 -23.72 5.41 26.55
CA PHE A 277 -25.08 5.24 26.03
C PHE A 277 -25.91 6.54 25.93
N ARG A 278 -25.65 7.52 26.81
CA ARG A 278 -26.32 8.83 26.81
C ARG A 278 -25.91 9.72 25.62
N VAL A 279 -24.63 9.69 25.23
CA VAL A 279 -24.11 10.39 24.06
C VAL A 279 -24.61 9.70 22.79
N PHE A 280 -24.66 8.37 22.79
CA PHE A 280 -25.25 7.60 21.69
C PHE A 280 -26.71 7.96 21.42
N ILE A 281 -27.58 8.03 22.44
CA ILE A 281 -28.98 8.44 22.22
C ILE A 281 -29.06 9.88 21.68
N SER A 282 -28.20 10.78 22.15
CA SER A 282 -28.12 12.15 21.66
C SER A 282 -27.68 12.20 20.20
N ASP A 283 -26.59 11.53 19.84
CA ASP A 283 -26.03 11.54 18.50
C ASP A 283 -26.92 10.77 17.54
N PHE A 284 -27.51 9.65 17.97
CA PHE A 284 -28.56 8.95 17.26
C PHE A 284 -29.80 9.85 17.09
N ALA A 285 -30.22 10.59 18.10
CA ALA A 285 -31.33 11.53 17.96
C ALA A 285 -31.01 12.67 16.96
N ILE A 286 -29.79 13.19 16.99
CA ILE A 286 -29.32 14.25 16.08
C ILE A 286 -29.19 13.72 14.65
N ILE A 287 -28.58 12.54 14.48
CA ILE A 287 -28.37 11.89 13.19
C ILE A 287 -29.68 11.34 12.64
N TYR A 288 -30.67 10.93 13.42
CA TYR A 288 -31.90 10.35 12.87
C TYR A 288 -33.09 11.31 12.83
N PHE A 289 -33.18 12.27 13.77
CA PHE A 289 -34.37 13.12 13.92
C PHE A 289 -34.17 14.59 13.56
N ARG A 290 -32.94 15.09 13.34
CA ARG A 290 -32.79 16.43 12.75
C ARG A 290 -33.05 16.39 11.25
N PHE A 291 -34.21 16.92 10.87
CA PHE A 291 -34.67 17.05 9.49
C PHE A 291 -33.64 17.72 8.55
N ARG A 292 -32.78 18.61 9.08
CA ARG A 292 -31.69 19.28 8.34
C ARG A 292 -30.68 18.31 7.72
N TYR A 293 -30.49 17.13 8.29
CA TYR A 293 -29.54 16.12 7.80
C TYR A 293 -30.21 14.97 7.07
N LEU A 294 -31.55 14.99 6.97
CA LEU A 294 -32.36 13.88 6.47
C LEU A 294 -31.84 13.28 5.14
N PRO A 295 -31.44 14.07 4.11
CA PRO A 295 -30.94 13.49 2.87
C PRO A 295 -29.65 12.67 3.06
N TRP A 296 -28.72 13.17 3.87
CA TRP A 296 -27.44 12.51 4.13
C TRP A 296 -27.61 11.31 5.04
N ASN A 297 -28.50 11.40 6.03
CA ASN A 297 -28.82 10.29 6.93
C ASN A 297 -29.45 9.13 6.15
N LEU A 298 -30.41 9.42 5.28
CA LEU A 298 -31.00 8.41 4.38
C LEU A 298 -29.92 7.77 3.52
N LEU A 299 -29.01 8.57 2.98
CA LEU A 299 -27.90 8.07 2.18
C LEU A 299 -27.01 7.13 2.99
N VAL A 300 -26.59 7.49 4.20
CA VAL A 300 -25.78 6.63 5.11
C VAL A 300 -26.54 5.36 5.49
N ILE A 301 -27.80 5.46 5.90
CA ILE A 301 -28.60 4.31 6.33
C ILE A 301 -28.80 3.33 5.18
N LEU A 302 -29.25 3.81 4.01
CA LEU A 302 -29.52 2.95 2.86
C LEU A 302 -28.23 2.29 2.35
N SER A 303 -27.14 3.05 2.22
CA SER A 303 -25.85 2.52 1.75
C SER A 303 -25.15 1.64 2.77
N GLY A 304 -25.27 1.92 4.06
CA GLY A 304 -24.76 1.07 5.14
C GLY A 304 -25.48 -0.27 5.19
N ASN A 305 -26.82 -0.27 5.12
CA ASN A 305 -27.61 -1.51 5.03
C ASN A 305 -27.30 -2.29 3.74
N PHE A 306 -27.14 -1.59 2.60
CA PHE A 306 -26.72 -2.21 1.34
C PHE A 306 -25.32 -2.85 1.45
N THR A 307 -24.36 -2.17 2.08
CA THR A 307 -23.01 -2.70 2.35
C THR A 307 -23.09 -3.96 3.23
N LEU A 308 -23.86 -3.92 4.31
CA LEU A 308 -24.03 -5.06 5.20
C LEU A 308 -24.69 -6.25 4.49
N TYR A 309 -25.76 -5.99 3.73
CA TYR A 309 -26.44 -7.00 2.91
C TYR A 309 -25.49 -7.66 1.91
N THR A 310 -24.73 -6.86 1.15
CA THR A 310 -23.79 -7.37 0.14
C THR A 310 -22.65 -8.17 0.77
N PHE A 311 -22.16 -7.75 1.93
CA PHE A 311 -21.15 -8.47 2.70
C PHE A 311 -21.66 -9.82 3.21
N ILE A 312 -22.84 -9.86 3.84
CA ILE A 312 -23.48 -11.10 4.29
C ILE A 312 -23.72 -12.02 3.09
N TYR A 313 -24.23 -11.48 1.99
CA TYR A 313 -24.46 -12.23 0.76
C TYR A 313 -23.17 -12.85 0.21
N GLN A 314 -22.07 -12.09 0.20
CA GLN A 314 -20.75 -12.56 -0.19
C GLN A 314 -20.25 -13.69 0.71
N LEU A 315 -20.40 -13.56 2.03
CA LEU A 315 -19.97 -14.59 3.00
C LEU A 315 -20.72 -15.91 2.81
N ILE A 316 -22.02 -15.85 2.52
CA ILE A 316 -22.86 -17.03 2.27
C ILE A 316 -22.44 -17.72 0.97
N HIS A 317 -22.12 -16.97 -0.09
CA HIS A 317 -21.89 -17.51 -1.44
C HIS A 317 -20.41 -17.58 -1.87
N ARG A 318 -19.46 -17.38 -0.95
CA ARG A 318 -18.00 -17.27 -1.24
C ARG A 318 -17.31 -18.46 -1.91
N LYS A 319 -18.00 -19.61 -2.07
CA LYS A 319 -17.40 -20.83 -2.63
C LYS A 319 -17.18 -20.70 -4.14
N ASP A 320 -18.11 -20.06 -4.82
CA ASP A 320 -18.15 -19.93 -6.27
C ASP A 320 -18.09 -18.46 -6.71
N LEU A 321 -18.01 -18.23 -8.02
CA LEU A 321 -18.10 -16.89 -8.58
C LEU A 321 -19.54 -16.37 -8.45
N ILE A 322 -19.72 -15.36 -7.60
CA ILE A 322 -21.02 -14.77 -7.30
C ILE A 322 -21.45 -13.85 -8.46
N LYS A 323 -22.52 -14.22 -9.18
CA LYS A 323 -23.06 -13.44 -10.31
C LYS A 323 -24.50 -12.93 -10.07
N GLU A 324 -25.12 -13.35 -8.97
CA GLU A 324 -26.52 -13.10 -8.66
C GLU A 324 -26.70 -12.02 -7.59
N GLY A 325 -27.95 -11.61 -7.37
CA GLY A 325 -28.31 -10.61 -6.36
C GLY A 325 -27.67 -9.24 -6.65
N PRO A 326 -27.03 -8.58 -5.67
CA PRO A 326 -26.44 -7.27 -5.88
C PRO A 326 -25.26 -7.30 -6.87
N TYR A 327 -24.58 -8.45 -6.99
CA TYR A 327 -23.49 -8.68 -7.95
C TYR A 327 -23.99 -8.76 -9.39
N LYS A 328 -25.29 -8.91 -9.64
CA LYS A 328 -25.86 -8.82 -11.00
C LYS A 328 -25.91 -7.38 -11.52
N ILE A 329 -25.96 -6.40 -10.62
CA ILE A 329 -26.13 -4.98 -10.94
C ILE A 329 -24.77 -4.30 -11.15
N VAL A 330 -23.86 -4.50 -10.19
CA VAL A 330 -22.47 -4.02 -10.24
C VAL A 330 -21.55 -5.11 -9.70
N ARG A 331 -20.31 -5.18 -10.17
CA ARG A 331 -19.35 -6.21 -9.73
C ARG A 331 -18.86 -6.02 -8.31
N HIS A 332 -18.85 -4.77 -7.85
CA HIS A 332 -18.27 -4.35 -6.57
C HIS A 332 -19.30 -3.66 -5.68
N PRO A 333 -20.44 -4.30 -5.36
CA PRO A 333 -21.55 -3.63 -4.68
C PRO A 333 -21.17 -3.24 -3.24
N GLN A 334 -20.32 -4.02 -2.56
CA GLN A 334 -19.84 -3.69 -1.21
C GLN A 334 -19.02 -2.39 -1.19
N TYR A 335 -18.04 -2.25 -2.09
CA TYR A 335 -17.23 -1.03 -2.18
C TYR A 335 -18.05 0.18 -2.62
N LEU A 336 -19.03 0.00 -3.52
CA LEU A 336 -19.95 1.06 -3.90
C LEU A 336 -20.76 1.54 -2.68
N GLY A 337 -21.30 0.61 -1.90
CA GLY A 337 -22.00 0.91 -0.66
C GLY A 337 -21.12 1.68 0.34
N LEU A 338 -19.87 1.26 0.52
CA LEU A 338 -18.90 1.96 1.38
C LEU A 338 -18.60 3.39 0.91
N ILE A 339 -18.36 3.59 -0.39
CA ILE A 339 -18.09 4.92 -0.96
C ILE A 339 -19.27 5.86 -0.72
N ILE A 340 -20.49 5.39 -0.99
CA ILE A 340 -21.71 6.17 -0.78
C ILE A 340 -21.89 6.46 0.72
N MET A 341 -21.76 5.45 1.58
CA MET A 341 -21.91 5.61 3.02
C MET A 341 -20.92 6.64 3.61
N THR A 342 -19.64 6.51 3.28
CA THR A 342 -18.58 7.42 3.75
C THR A 342 -18.74 8.82 3.19
N PHE A 343 -19.28 8.98 1.97
CA PHE A 343 -19.67 10.27 1.43
C PHE A 343 -20.77 10.92 2.27
N GLY A 344 -21.82 10.18 2.60
CA GLY A 344 -22.90 10.67 3.47
C GLY A 344 -22.40 11.09 4.84
N LEU A 345 -21.54 10.28 5.46
CA LEU A 345 -20.89 10.62 6.73
C LEU A 345 -20.04 11.88 6.61
N THR A 346 -19.26 12.02 5.54
CA THR A 346 -18.47 13.23 5.26
C THR A 346 -19.37 14.47 5.16
N MET A 347 -20.51 14.39 4.46
CA MET A 347 -21.45 15.51 4.33
C MET A 347 -22.16 15.88 5.64
N ILE A 348 -22.44 14.89 6.51
CA ILE A 348 -22.94 15.14 7.87
C ILE A 348 -21.85 15.82 8.69
N SER A 349 -20.63 15.29 8.65
CA SER A 349 -19.47 15.85 9.33
C SER A 349 -19.26 17.28 8.92
N LEU A 350 -19.25 17.64 7.64
CA LEU A 350 -19.10 19.02 7.14
C LEU A 350 -20.12 20.04 7.70
N LYS A 351 -21.25 19.58 8.26
CA LYS A 351 -22.28 20.43 8.84
C LYS A 351 -22.42 20.30 10.36
N ALA A 352 -21.71 19.37 10.99
CA ALA A 352 -21.67 19.25 12.43
C ALA A 352 -20.99 20.49 13.03
N TYR A 353 -21.41 20.92 14.21
CA TYR A 353 -20.65 21.92 14.95
C TYR A 353 -20.55 21.46 16.41
N PRO A 354 -19.37 21.55 17.02
CA PRO A 354 -18.07 21.89 16.39
C PRO A 354 -17.51 20.70 15.58
N ILE A 355 -17.03 20.94 14.35
CA ILE A 355 -16.39 19.88 13.54
C ILE A 355 -15.08 19.41 14.17
N LEU A 356 -14.40 20.23 14.96
CA LEU A 356 -13.52 19.77 16.04
C LEU A 356 -12.96 20.94 16.83
N PHE A 357 -13.04 20.79 18.15
CA PHE A 357 -12.29 21.45 19.22
C PHE A 357 -10.75 21.42 19.02
N PHE A 358 -10.22 20.70 18.01
CA PHE A 358 -8.79 20.56 17.69
C PHE A 358 -8.35 21.30 16.42
N LEU A 359 -9.27 21.81 15.61
CA LEU A 359 -9.02 22.46 14.31
C LEU A 359 -9.42 23.94 14.34
N GLU A 360 -9.41 24.56 15.53
CA GLU A 360 -10.01 25.87 15.77
C GLU A 360 -9.38 27.04 14.98
N GLU A 361 -8.19 26.89 14.37
CA GLU A 361 -7.52 28.04 13.74
C GLU A 361 -7.03 27.87 12.29
N THR A 362 -7.32 26.76 11.60
CA THR A 362 -6.88 26.62 10.20
C THR A 362 -8.04 26.51 9.22
N LEU A 363 -8.05 27.41 8.23
CA LEU A 363 -8.88 27.43 7.02
C LEU A 363 -8.92 26.11 6.22
N LEU A 364 -8.17 25.09 6.66
CA LEU A 364 -8.02 23.78 6.03
C LEU A 364 -9.05 22.73 6.47
N SER A 365 -9.92 23.00 7.45
CA SER A 365 -10.69 21.94 8.13
C SER A 365 -11.71 21.18 7.25
N TYR A 366 -12.44 21.86 6.35
CA TYR A 366 -13.46 21.23 5.51
C TYR A 366 -12.93 20.64 4.21
N ASP A 367 -12.08 21.39 3.51
CA ASP A 367 -11.47 20.93 2.27
C ASP A 367 -10.60 19.69 2.50
N PHE A 368 -9.95 19.62 3.67
CA PHE A 368 -9.17 18.45 4.06
C PHE A 368 -10.04 17.21 4.30
N LEU A 369 -11.23 17.33 4.89
CA LEU A 369 -12.16 16.21 5.06
C LEU A 369 -12.63 15.67 3.71
N VAL A 370 -12.96 16.55 2.77
CA VAL A 370 -13.33 16.16 1.40
C VAL A 370 -12.14 15.51 0.68
N LEU A 371 -10.93 16.06 0.83
CA LEU A 371 -9.71 15.49 0.25
C LEU A 371 -9.44 14.08 0.78
N ILE A 372 -9.59 13.86 2.10
CA ILE A 372 -9.47 12.53 2.70
C ILE A 372 -10.46 11.55 2.06
N TRP A 373 -11.73 11.94 1.94
CA TRP A 373 -12.75 11.09 1.32
C TRP A 373 -12.46 10.80 -0.17
N ILE A 374 -11.93 11.76 -0.92
CA ILE A 374 -11.50 11.56 -2.31
C ILE A 374 -10.38 10.51 -2.37
N ILE A 375 -9.36 10.64 -1.51
CA ILE A 375 -8.25 9.68 -1.40
C ILE A 375 -8.78 8.28 -1.04
N GLU A 376 -9.71 8.20 -0.09
CA GLU A 376 -10.36 6.95 0.33
C GLU A 376 -11.13 6.30 -0.83
N THR A 377 -11.89 7.09 -1.60
CA THR A 377 -12.63 6.63 -2.79
C THR A 377 -11.68 6.04 -3.83
N PHE A 378 -10.55 6.72 -4.11
CA PHE A 378 -9.52 6.18 -5.01
C PHE A 378 -8.94 4.87 -4.50
N ALA A 379 -8.70 4.75 -3.19
CA ALA A 379 -8.23 3.51 -2.59
C ALA A 379 -9.23 2.35 -2.82
N TYR A 380 -10.53 2.56 -2.60
CA TYR A 380 -11.55 1.54 -2.87
C TYR A 380 -11.60 1.13 -4.35
N VAL A 381 -11.46 2.08 -5.27
CA VAL A 381 -11.39 1.79 -6.72
C VAL A 381 -10.18 0.91 -7.04
N ILE A 382 -9.00 1.22 -6.49
CA ILE A 382 -7.78 0.42 -6.68
C ILE A 382 -7.96 -0.99 -6.13
N LEU A 383 -8.54 -1.13 -4.93
CA LEU A 383 -8.78 -2.44 -4.30
C LEU A 383 -9.70 -3.32 -5.14
N ALA A 384 -10.82 -2.76 -5.59
CA ALA A 384 -11.74 -3.46 -6.48
C ALA A 384 -11.08 -3.87 -7.81
N LYS A 385 -10.12 -3.09 -8.34
CA LYS A 385 -9.33 -3.51 -9.52
C LYS A 385 -8.38 -4.67 -9.21
N ILE A 386 -7.72 -4.66 -8.05
CA ILE A 386 -6.87 -5.77 -7.62
C ILE A 386 -7.72 -7.04 -7.46
N GLU A 387 -8.93 -6.92 -6.93
CA GLU A 387 -9.89 -8.00 -6.80
C GLU A 387 -10.34 -8.54 -8.17
N ASP A 388 -10.73 -7.68 -9.12
CA ASP A 388 -11.03 -8.07 -10.52
C ASP A 388 -9.87 -8.90 -11.13
N ILE A 389 -8.62 -8.50 -10.90
CA ILE A 389 -7.43 -9.23 -11.39
C ILE A 389 -7.30 -10.60 -10.71
N SER A 390 -7.56 -10.66 -9.41
CA SER A 390 -7.53 -11.91 -8.63
C SER A 390 -8.62 -12.88 -9.11
N LEU A 391 -9.84 -12.38 -9.30
CA LEU A 391 -10.99 -13.16 -9.78
C LEU A 391 -10.77 -13.66 -11.22
N SER A 392 -10.24 -12.82 -12.11
CA SER A 392 -9.85 -13.22 -13.47
C SER A 392 -8.84 -14.37 -13.48
N LYS A 393 -7.86 -14.35 -12.56
CA LYS A 393 -6.89 -15.47 -12.41
C LYS A 393 -7.53 -16.73 -11.86
N ARG A 394 -8.51 -16.61 -10.96
CA ARG A 394 -9.13 -17.75 -10.27
C ARG A 394 -10.20 -18.44 -11.11
N TYR A 395 -11.01 -17.67 -11.82
CA TYR A 395 -12.20 -18.16 -12.53
C TYR A 395 -12.09 -18.06 -14.06
N GLY A 396 -11.05 -17.42 -14.60
CA GLY A 396 -10.76 -17.42 -16.03
C GLY A 396 -11.90 -16.81 -16.87
N GLU A 397 -12.33 -17.56 -17.89
CA GLU A 397 -13.34 -17.12 -18.87
C GLU A 397 -14.71 -16.83 -18.22
N ASP A 398 -15.09 -17.58 -17.18
CA ASP A 398 -16.35 -17.36 -16.47
C ASP A 398 -16.44 -15.97 -15.84
N PHE A 399 -15.30 -15.46 -15.34
CA PHE A 399 -15.22 -14.12 -14.79
C PHE A 399 -15.13 -13.05 -15.88
N GLU A 400 -14.41 -13.29 -16.97
CA GLU A 400 -14.37 -12.32 -18.07
C GLU A 400 -15.75 -12.16 -18.73
N ASN A 401 -16.50 -13.24 -18.91
CA ASN A 401 -17.88 -13.19 -19.39
C ASN A 401 -18.78 -12.38 -18.44
N TYR A 402 -18.67 -12.61 -17.13
CA TYR A 402 -19.37 -11.83 -16.11
C TYR A 402 -18.93 -10.36 -16.09
N LYS A 403 -17.63 -10.09 -16.27
CA LYS A 403 -17.06 -8.75 -16.33
C LYS A 403 -17.53 -7.93 -17.52
N ASN A 404 -17.82 -8.61 -18.63
CA ASN A 404 -18.39 -8.00 -19.82
C ASN A 404 -19.90 -7.74 -19.69
N SER A 405 -20.62 -8.54 -18.89
CA SER A 405 -22.07 -8.39 -18.72
C SER A 405 -22.47 -7.40 -17.62
N VAL A 406 -21.65 -7.21 -16.59
CA VAL A 406 -21.95 -6.37 -15.42
C VAL A 406 -20.95 -5.22 -15.28
N GLY A 407 -21.43 -4.00 -14.98
CA GLY A 407 -20.59 -2.81 -14.78
C GLY A 407 -19.69 -2.89 -13.54
N PHE A 408 -18.60 -2.13 -13.52
CA PHE A 408 -17.60 -2.20 -12.42
C PHE A 408 -18.18 -1.76 -11.06
N MET A 409 -18.45 -0.47 -10.91
CA MET A 409 -19.05 0.14 -9.70
C MET A 409 -20.24 1.04 -10.04
N PHE A 410 -20.29 1.59 -11.25
CA PHE A 410 -21.42 2.38 -11.72
C PHE A 410 -22.21 1.56 -12.74
N PRO A 411 -23.54 1.36 -12.54
CA PRO A 411 -24.34 0.48 -13.39
C PRO A 411 -24.41 0.93 -14.85
N LEU A 412 -24.26 2.24 -15.09
CA LEU A 412 -24.47 2.86 -16.40
C LEU A 412 -23.20 2.92 -17.27
N LEU A 413 -22.02 2.71 -16.70
CA LEU A 413 -20.77 2.71 -17.44
C LEU A 413 -20.44 1.30 -17.92
N LYS A 414 -21.25 0.79 -18.86
CA LYS A 414 -20.82 -0.32 -19.71
C LYS A 414 -19.76 0.23 -20.66
N LEU A 415 -18.49 -0.05 -20.36
CA LEU A 415 -17.44 0.07 -21.35
C LEU A 415 -17.75 -0.98 -22.42
N ASN A 416 -18.50 -0.58 -23.46
CA ASN A 416 -18.69 -1.38 -24.67
C ASN A 416 -17.31 -1.66 -25.24
N ARG A 417 -16.75 -2.82 -24.89
CA ARG A 417 -15.69 -3.47 -25.65
C ARG A 417 -16.35 -4.22 -26.80
N GLU A 418 -17.10 -3.52 -27.62
CA GLU A 418 -17.49 -4.04 -28.91
C GLU A 418 -16.25 -4.08 -29.81
N ASP A 419 -16.01 -5.27 -30.38
CA ASP A 419 -15.27 -5.48 -31.63
C ASP A 419 -13.76 -5.20 -31.70
N LYS A 420 -12.97 -5.77 -30.78
CA LYS A 420 -11.55 -6.07 -31.10
C LYS A 420 -11.30 -7.47 -31.67
N ASN A 421 -12.32 -8.33 -31.73
CA ASN A 421 -12.19 -9.70 -32.25
C ASN A 421 -12.99 -9.95 -33.54
N LYS A 422 -13.59 -8.93 -34.17
CA LYS A 422 -14.51 -9.11 -35.31
C LYS A 422 -13.94 -8.80 -36.70
N SER A 423 -12.62 -8.62 -36.87
CA SER A 423 -12.06 -8.43 -38.22
C SER A 423 -10.60 -8.89 -38.36
N ILE A 424 -10.38 -10.21 -38.26
CA ILE A 424 -9.37 -10.90 -39.09
C ILE A 424 -9.99 -12.23 -39.56
N GLU A 425 -11.21 -12.17 -40.12
CA GLU A 425 -11.56 -13.14 -41.17
C GLU A 425 -10.91 -12.60 -42.44
N LEU A 426 -9.74 -13.15 -42.76
CA LEU A 426 -9.10 -12.97 -44.05
C LEU A 426 -10.08 -13.45 -45.11
N ILE A 427 -10.53 -12.51 -45.95
CA ILE A 427 -11.14 -12.80 -47.24
C ILE A 427 -10.16 -13.73 -48.00
N PRO A 428 -10.64 -14.84 -48.58
CA PRO A 428 -9.80 -15.90 -49.17
C PRO A 428 -8.87 -15.42 -50.29
#